data_AF-A0A2W2CLT2-F1
#
_entry.id   AF-A0A2W2CLT2-F1
#
_cell.length_a   1.000
_cell.length_b   1.000
_cell.length_c   1.000
_cell.angle_alpha   90.00
_cell.angle_beta   90.00
_cell.angle_gamma   90.00
#
_symmetry.space_group_name_H-M   'P 1'
#
loop_
_entity.id
_entity.type
_entity.pdbx_description
1 polymer ?
#
loop_
_entity_poly.entity_id
_entity_poly.type
_entity_poly.pdbx_seq_one_letter_code
_entity_poly.pdbx_strand_id
1 'polypeptide(L)'
;PGATRGFGNNGTCCGGTGMENHTKYQETIYAQSADGSTLYVNLYIASTLTWAEKGFTVTQVTDFPRQESTSITVDGSGRLAVKLRVPSWARRGFTVTVNGAAVDAAAAPGTYLTLDRTWAPGDRVDVAMPFGLRTERALDDPQFESLFHGPLVLPALNRSREWRQFSFYSRLKLDGDLAAAVEALDEPNFFATHEHTLRPLYLGINDAHHVYYQRVEPKVVFGSIDSGVANTARDDDGDSFLDKVWAAAPFPDHGRFIRRVEEVSAEWVAAGRFTRRDRQNVIVAASRAQEDLRVG
;
A
#
# COMPACT_ATOMS: atom_id res chain seq x y z
N PRO A 1 -13.88 -3.50 -16.83
CA PRO A 1 -13.88 -4.77 -16.03
C PRO A 1 -13.76 -5.97 -16.97
N GLY A 2 -13.03 -7.01 -16.54
CA GLY A 2 -12.87 -8.28 -17.24
C GLY A 2 -12.34 -8.19 -18.67
N ALA A 3 -11.54 -7.17 -18.96
CA ALA A 3 -10.88 -7.00 -20.25
C ALA A 3 -9.48 -7.60 -20.23
N THR A 4 -9.00 -8.03 -21.39
CA THR A 4 -7.58 -8.25 -21.64
C THR A 4 -6.95 -6.99 -22.20
N ARG A 5 -5.63 -6.86 -22.10
CA ARG A 5 -4.87 -5.82 -22.81
C ARG A 5 -4.50 -6.36 -24.19
N GLY A 6 -4.62 -5.51 -25.21
CA GLY A 6 -4.15 -5.83 -26.57
C GLY A 6 -2.67 -5.50 -26.75
N PHE A 7 -2.00 -6.21 -27.66
CA PHE A 7 -0.62 -5.97 -28.08
C PHE A 7 -0.53 -5.72 -29.58
N GLY A 8 0.66 -5.33 -30.06
CA GLY A 8 0.91 -5.11 -31.49
C GLY A 8 0.52 -3.71 -31.97
N ASN A 9 0.80 -2.69 -31.16
CA ASN A 9 0.50 -1.29 -31.45
C ASN A 9 1.63 -0.56 -32.21
N ASN A 10 2.48 -1.30 -32.95
CA ASN A 10 3.55 -0.73 -33.77
C ASN A 10 2.97 0.23 -34.82
N GLY A 11 3.58 1.40 -34.97
CA GLY A 11 3.07 2.47 -35.84
C GLY A 11 2.04 3.41 -35.18
N THR A 12 1.68 3.16 -33.91
CA THR A 12 0.90 4.12 -33.09
C THR A 12 1.82 4.95 -32.19
N CYS A 13 1.28 6.03 -31.61
CA CYS A 13 2.00 6.81 -30.59
C CYS A 13 2.43 5.97 -29.36
N CYS A 14 1.62 4.98 -28.97
CA CYS A 14 1.95 4.05 -27.90
C CYS A 14 3.05 3.04 -28.30
N GLY A 15 3.11 2.67 -29.58
CA GLY A 15 4.19 1.84 -30.12
C GLY A 15 5.53 2.59 -30.12
N GLY A 16 5.53 3.86 -30.55
CA GLY A 16 6.71 4.74 -30.50
C GLY A 16 7.26 4.90 -29.08
N THR A 17 6.41 5.37 -28.15
CA THR A 17 6.79 5.53 -26.74
C THR A 17 7.11 4.20 -26.05
N GLY A 18 6.46 3.10 -26.44
CA GLY A 18 6.78 1.75 -25.94
C GLY A 18 8.22 1.34 -26.21
N MET A 19 8.77 1.68 -27.39
CA MET A 19 10.19 1.43 -27.71
C MET A 19 11.14 2.25 -26.84
N GLU A 20 10.78 3.48 -26.49
CA GLU A 20 11.60 4.34 -25.63
C GLU A 20 11.55 3.94 -24.16
N ASN A 21 10.40 3.45 -23.66
CA ASN A 21 10.20 3.21 -22.23
C ASN A 21 11.22 2.23 -21.63
N HIS A 22 11.55 1.17 -22.37
CA HIS A 22 12.42 0.11 -21.87
C HIS A 22 13.92 0.46 -21.86
N THR A 23 14.33 1.54 -22.53
CA THR A 23 15.75 1.94 -22.62
C THR A 23 16.18 2.87 -21.48
N LYS A 24 15.24 3.37 -20.67
CA LYS A 24 15.45 4.46 -19.71
C LYS A 24 15.03 4.16 -18.27
N TYR A 25 14.77 2.89 -17.93
CA TYR A 25 14.39 2.51 -16.55
C TYR A 25 15.42 2.97 -15.49
N GLN A 26 16.69 3.02 -15.87
CA GLN A 26 17.80 3.42 -15.01
C GLN A 26 17.83 4.91 -14.67
N GLU A 27 17.24 5.79 -15.50
CA GLU A 27 17.42 7.25 -15.40
C GLU A 27 16.91 7.85 -14.09
N THR A 28 15.96 7.18 -13.44
CA THR A 28 15.30 7.69 -12.23
C THR A 28 15.55 6.83 -11.00
N ILE A 29 16.44 5.82 -11.09
CA ILE A 29 16.84 5.03 -9.91
C ILE A 29 17.56 5.94 -8.91
N TYR A 30 18.47 6.78 -9.39
CA TYR A 30 19.24 7.71 -8.58
C TYR A 30 19.08 9.14 -9.06
N ALA A 31 19.26 10.11 -8.17
CA ALA A 31 19.46 11.52 -8.51
C ALA A 31 20.52 12.13 -7.59
N GLN A 32 21.11 13.26 -7.97
CA GLN A 32 22.08 13.97 -7.13
C GLN A 32 21.65 15.41 -6.86
N SER A 33 22.07 15.96 -5.72
CA SER A 33 21.96 17.41 -5.47
C SER A 33 22.86 18.20 -6.43
N ALA A 34 22.52 19.47 -6.67
CA ALA A 34 23.30 20.36 -7.56
C ALA A 34 24.75 20.54 -7.11
N ASP A 35 25.03 20.54 -5.80
CA ASP A 35 26.38 20.61 -5.21
C ASP A 35 27.08 19.23 -5.15
N GLY A 36 26.38 18.16 -5.53
CA GLY A 36 26.83 16.77 -5.45
C GLY A 36 27.16 16.29 -4.02
N SER A 37 26.59 16.90 -2.99
CA SER A 37 26.72 16.47 -1.59
C SER A 37 25.75 15.34 -1.21
N THR A 38 24.69 15.15 -2.00
CA THR A 38 23.60 14.23 -1.70
C THR A 38 23.30 13.32 -2.88
N LEU A 39 23.21 12.02 -2.61
CA LEU A 39 22.66 11.00 -3.50
C LEU A 39 21.25 10.65 -3.05
N TYR A 40 20.28 10.69 -3.96
CA TYR A 40 18.92 10.23 -3.76
C TYR A 40 18.78 8.84 -4.36
N VAL A 41 18.31 7.87 -3.57
CA VAL A 41 17.89 6.55 -4.02
C VAL A 41 16.37 6.55 -4.11
N ASN A 42 15.85 6.64 -5.33
CA ASN A 42 14.43 6.84 -5.62
C ASN A 42 13.68 5.54 -5.88
N LEU A 43 14.34 4.59 -6.54
CA LEU A 43 13.77 3.29 -6.89
C LEU A 43 14.67 2.18 -6.37
N TYR A 44 14.04 1.15 -5.83
CA TYR A 44 14.71 -0.05 -5.34
C TYR A 44 14.76 -1.09 -6.47
N ILE A 45 15.75 -0.94 -7.34
CA ILE A 45 15.98 -1.79 -8.51
C ILE A 45 17.44 -2.23 -8.49
N ALA A 46 17.68 -3.53 -8.68
CA ALA A 46 19.02 -4.09 -8.76
C ALA A 46 19.85 -3.35 -9.84
N SER A 47 20.93 -2.69 -9.42
CA SER A 47 21.66 -1.75 -10.25
C SER A 47 23.03 -1.41 -9.65
N THR A 48 23.94 -0.94 -10.49
CA THR A 48 25.21 -0.32 -10.07
C THR A 48 25.29 1.09 -10.65
N LEU A 49 25.43 2.08 -9.78
CA LEU A 49 25.78 3.45 -10.14
C LEU A 49 27.29 3.63 -9.99
N THR A 50 27.96 4.04 -11.06
CA THR A 50 29.34 4.52 -11.01
C THR A 50 29.32 6.05 -11.04
N TRP A 51 29.70 6.69 -9.94
CA TRP A 51 29.76 8.14 -9.79
C TRP A 51 31.23 8.60 -9.73
N ALA A 52 31.89 8.56 -10.89
CA ALA A 52 33.33 8.76 -11.02
C ALA A 52 33.78 10.13 -10.49
N GLU A 53 32.98 11.18 -10.69
CA GLU A 53 33.29 12.55 -10.28
C GLU A 53 33.38 12.70 -8.75
N LYS A 54 32.70 11.84 -8.00
CA LYS A 54 32.75 11.81 -6.53
C LYS A 54 33.56 10.64 -5.97
N GLY A 55 34.05 9.75 -6.83
CA GLY A 55 34.79 8.56 -6.40
C GLY A 55 33.92 7.55 -5.62
N PHE A 56 32.63 7.46 -5.95
CA PHE A 56 31.70 6.50 -5.35
C PHE A 56 31.16 5.53 -6.39
N THR A 57 31.00 4.28 -5.99
CA THR A 57 30.19 3.27 -6.68
C THR A 57 29.12 2.80 -5.70
N VAL A 58 27.86 2.76 -6.14
CA VAL A 58 26.73 2.32 -5.30
C VAL A 58 26.05 1.15 -5.98
N THR A 59 25.99 0.01 -5.30
CA THR A 59 25.40 -1.22 -5.82
C THR A 59 24.18 -1.62 -5.01
N GLN A 60 23.02 -1.73 -5.66
CA GLN A 60 21.80 -2.30 -5.09
C GLN A 60 21.66 -3.77 -5.49
N VAL A 61 21.44 -4.64 -4.51
CA VAL A 61 21.10 -6.05 -4.70
C VAL A 61 19.75 -6.30 -4.05
N THR A 62 18.77 -6.69 -4.86
CA THR A 62 17.40 -6.94 -4.43
C THR A 62 16.64 -7.75 -5.46
N ASP A 63 15.65 -8.52 -5.01
CA ASP A 63 14.61 -9.09 -5.88
C ASP A 63 13.29 -8.29 -5.81
N PHE A 64 13.33 -7.02 -5.38
CA PHE A 64 12.16 -6.15 -5.32
C PHE A 64 11.46 -6.10 -6.70
N PRO A 65 10.12 -6.23 -6.76
CA PRO A 65 9.15 -6.29 -5.66
C PRO A 65 8.74 -7.71 -5.22
N ARG A 66 9.47 -8.77 -5.60
CA ARG A 66 9.27 -10.13 -5.04
C ARG A 66 9.83 -10.26 -3.62
N GLN A 67 10.79 -9.39 -3.28
CA GLN A 67 11.36 -9.24 -1.94
C GLN A 67 11.01 -7.84 -1.38
N GLU A 68 10.73 -7.77 -0.09
CA GLU A 68 10.34 -6.55 0.63
C GLU A 68 11.55 -5.79 1.22
N SER A 69 12.72 -5.93 0.61
CA SER A 69 13.98 -5.36 1.11
C SER A 69 15.02 -5.18 0.01
N THR A 70 16.02 -4.34 0.27
CA THR A 70 17.19 -4.13 -0.60
C THR A 70 18.47 -4.03 0.23
N SER A 71 19.58 -4.51 -0.33
CA SER A 71 20.92 -4.28 0.20
C SER A 71 21.65 -3.31 -0.72
N ILE A 72 22.22 -2.26 -0.15
CA ILE A 72 22.95 -1.22 -0.87
C ILE A 72 24.38 -1.19 -0.35
N THR A 73 25.35 -1.49 -1.21
CA THR A 73 26.77 -1.33 -0.91
C THR A 73 27.24 0.02 -1.44
N VAL A 74 27.93 0.78 -0.59
CA VAL A 74 28.54 2.06 -0.92
C VAL A 74 30.06 1.88 -0.94
N ASP A 75 30.63 1.86 -2.14
CA ASP A 75 32.06 1.76 -2.36
C ASP A 75 32.64 3.12 -2.70
N GLY A 76 33.25 3.77 -1.72
CA GLY A 76 33.90 5.06 -1.86
C GLY A 76 34.38 5.56 -0.50
N SER A 77 35.08 6.68 -0.48
CA SER A 77 35.60 7.25 0.76
C SER A 77 35.30 8.73 0.85
N GLY A 78 34.67 9.14 1.95
CA GLY A 78 34.36 10.54 2.21
C GLY A 78 32.93 10.76 2.67
N ARG A 79 32.61 12.02 2.95
CA ARG A 79 31.27 12.42 3.40
C ARG A 79 30.32 12.48 2.22
N LEU A 80 29.17 11.81 2.35
CA LEU A 80 28.08 11.84 1.38
C LEU A 80 26.76 11.63 2.12
N ALA A 81 25.76 12.45 1.82
CA ALA A 81 24.41 12.19 2.28
C ALA A 81 23.71 11.23 1.32
N VAL A 82 23.23 10.10 1.82
CA VAL A 82 22.40 9.16 1.04
C VAL A 82 20.96 9.27 1.51
N LYS A 83 20.06 9.70 0.64
CA LYS A 83 18.63 9.83 0.89
C LYS A 83 17.87 8.63 0.31
N LEU A 84 17.30 7.82 1.18
CA LEU A 84 16.51 6.64 0.84
C LEU A 84 15.03 7.04 0.76
N ARG A 85 14.39 6.86 -0.40
CA ARG A 85 12.96 7.17 -0.54
C ARG A 85 12.14 6.25 0.37
N VAL A 86 11.35 6.83 1.26
CA VAL A 86 10.35 6.10 2.07
C VAL A 86 9.03 6.15 1.29
N PRO A 87 8.59 5.05 0.64
CA PRO A 87 7.38 5.10 -0.17
C PRO A 87 6.14 5.38 0.70
N SER A 88 5.14 6.07 0.15
CA SER A 88 3.91 6.40 0.89
C SER A 88 3.11 5.18 1.34
N TRP A 89 3.27 4.05 0.65
CA TRP A 89 2.64 2.78 0.99
C TRP A 89 3.35 2.02 2.13
N ALA A 90 4.59 2.39 2.52
CA ALA A 90 5.40 1.69 3.53
C ALA A 90 4.94 2.01 4.96
N ARG A 91 3.65 1.80 5.24
CA ARG A 91 3.02 2.10 6.54
C ARG A 91 3.29 1.04 7.62
N ARG A 92 3.67 -0.17 7.22
CA ARG A 92 4.07 -1.25 8.13
C ARG A 92 5.51 -1.16 8.63
N GLY A 93 6.22 -0.12 8.18
CA GLY A 93 7.57 0.19 8.63
C GLY A 93 8.53 0.42 7.47
N PHE A 94 9.64 1.09 7.80
CA PHE A 94 10.78 1.29 6.94
C PHE A 94 12.00 1.27 7.84
N THR A 95 12.69 0.13 7.91
CA THR A 95 13.84 -0.06 8.80
C THR A 95 15.12 -0.02 7.99
N VAL A 96 16.14 0.61 8.56
CA VAL A 96 17.45 0.76 7.93
C VAL A 96 18.51 0.33 8.93
N THR A 97 19.45 -0.49 8.47
CA THR A 97 20.68 -0.76 9.20
C THR A 97 21.88 -0.35 8.36
N VAL A 98 22.96 0.09 9.00
CA VAL A 98 24.25 0.30 8.34
C VAL A 98 25.30 -0.55 9.04
N ASN A 99 25.95 -1.44 8.28
CA ASN A 99 26.89 -2.44 8.80
C ASN A 99 26.30 -3.27 9.96
N GLY A 100 25.02 -3.61 9.86
CA GLY A 100 24.27 -4.37 10.87
C GLY A 100 23.78 -3.56 12.08
N ALA A 101 24.17 -2.29 12.23
CA ALA A 101 23.67 -1.42 13.29
C ALA A 101 22.39 -0.68 12.85
N ALA A 102 21.33 -0.77 13.64
CA ALA A 102 20.08 -0.07 13.36
C ALA A 102 20.27 1.45 13.35
N VAL A 103 19.66 2.11 12.36
CA VAL A 103 19.63 3.58 12.29
C VAL A 103 18.41 4.07 13.04
N ASP A 104 18.64 4.80 14.13
CA ASP A 104 17.58 5.48 14.88
C ASP A 104 17.22 6.81 14.21
N ALA A 105 16.46 6.73 13.12
CA ALA A 105 15.95 7.88 12.39
C ALA A 105 14.49 7.67 12.00
N ALA A 106 13.68 8.72 12.16
CA ALA A 106 12.28 8.67 11.78
C ALA A 106 12.13 8.49 10.26
N ALA A 107 11.49 7.39 9.85
CA ALA A 107 11.12 7.14 8.47
C ALA A 107 9.62 7.41 8.27
N ALA A 108 9.28 8.59 7.75
CA ALA A 108 7.90 8.95 7.48
C ALA A 108 7.50 8.55 6.04
N PRO A 109 6.37 7.83 5.83
CA PRO A 109 5.89 7.51 4.49
C PRO A 109 5.74 8.75 3.59
N GLY A 110 6.20 8.65 2.35
CA GLY A 110 6.15 9.76 1.38
C GLY A 110 7.31 10.76 1.50
N THR A 111 8.36 10.42 2.26
CA THR A 111 9.53 11.29 2.50
C THR A 111 10.85 10.60 2.12
N TYR A 112 11.98 11.12 2.59
CA TYR A 112 13.29 10.47 2.50
C TYR A 112 13.90 10.32 3.89
N LEU A 113 14.44 9.14 4.18
CA LEU A 113 15.35 8.94 5.31
C LEU A 113 16.76 9.33 4.86
N THR A 114 17.44 10.17 5.64
CA THR A 114 18.79 10.67 5.28
C THR A 114 19.86 9.99 6.11
N LEU A 115 20.84 9.40 5.43
CA LEU A 115 22.09 8.90 6.00
C LEU A 115 23.21 9.88 5.64
N ASP A 116 23.45 10.89 6.48
CA ASP A 116 24.58 11.84 6.32
C ASP A 116 25.78 11.33 7.14
N ARG A 117 26.74 10.72 6.46
CA ARG A 117 27.91 10.10 7.11
C ARG A 117 29.15 10.14 6.22
N THR A 118 30.29 9.85 6.85
CA THR A 118 31.53 9.50 6.16
C THR A 118 31.51 8.01 5.86
N TRP A 119 31.58 7.67 4.58
CA TRP A 119 31.55 6.30 4.09
C TRP A 119 32.97 5.73 3.99
N ALA A 120 33.08 4.44 4.26
CA ALA A 120 34.23 3.63 3.92
C ALA A 120 33.87 2.63 2.80
N PRO A 121 34.84 2.17 1.98
CA PRO A 121 34.57 1.18 0.95
C PRO A 121 33.95 -0.09 1.56
N GLY A 122 32.91 -0.62 0.91
CA GLY A 122 32.17 -1.78 1.39
C GLY A 122 31.14 -1.51 2.49
N ASP A 123 30.92 -0.26 2.91
CA ASP A 123 29.83 0.07 3.83
C ASP A 123 28.49 -0.41 3.25
N ARG A 124 27.72 -1.14 4.06
CA ARG A 124 26.49 -1.79 3.63
C ARG A 124 25.29 -1.19 4.34
N VAL A 125 24.27 -0.85 3.56
CA VAL A 125 22.96 -0.38 4.03
C VAL A 125 21.92 -1.44 3.69
N ASP A 126 21.26 -2.01 4.69
CA ASP A 126 20.14 -2.91 4.48
C ASP A 126 18.84 -2.18 4.81
N VAL A 127 17.88 -2.21 3.88
CA VAL A 127 16.58 -1.55 3.99
C VAL A 127 15.49 -2.61 3.93
N ALA A 128 14.59 -2.64 4.91
CA ALA A 128 13.38 -3.46 4.88
C ALA A 128 12.12 -2.59 4.89
N MET A 129 11.16 -2.95 4.05
CA MET A 129 9.93 -2.22 3.80
C MET A 129 8.76 -3.20 3.71
N PRO A 130 8.28 -3.71 4.87
CA PRO A 130 7.23 -4.71 4.87
C PRO A 130 6.01 -4.24 4.08
N PHE A 131 5.49 -5.09 3.20
CA PHE A 131 4.32 -4.77 2.41
C PHE A 131 3.06 -4.92 3.28
N GLY A 132 2.12 -4.02 3.08
CA GLY A 132 0.76 -4.12 3.59
C GLY A 132 -0.24 -4.26 2.46
N LEU A 133 -1.37 -4.90 2.74
CA LEU A 133 -2.49 -5.01 1.82
C LEU A 133 -3.50 -3.89 2.10
N ARG A 134 -3.84 -3.12 1.06
CA ARG A 134 -4.78 -2.01 1.17
C ARG A 134 -5.65 -1.88 -0.06
N THR A 135 -6.65 -1.02 0.05
CA THR A 135 -7.42 -0.54 -1.09
C THR A 135 -7.16 0.93 -1.36
N GLU A 136 -7.24 1.30 -2.63
CA GLU A 136 -7.28 2.70 -3.05
C GLU A 136 -8.56 2.93 -3.84
N ARG A 137 -9.31 3.97 -3.47
CA ARG A 137 -10.58 4.36 -4.08
C ARG A 137 -10.36 5.07 -5.41
N ALA A 138 -11.25 4.84 -6.36
CA ALA A 138 -11.32 5.66 -7.55
C ALA A 138 -11.67 7.12 -7.18
N LEU A 139 -11.12 8.07 -7.93
CA LEU A 139 -11.23 9.49 -7.63
C LEU A 139 -12.63 10.06 -7.89
N ASP A 140 -13.34 9.48 -8.85
CA ASP A 140 -14.66 9.91 -9.31
C ASP A 140 -15.82 9.17 -8.63
N ASP A 141 -15.62 7.89 -8.29
CA ASP A 141 -16.59 7.09 -7.55
C ASP A 141 -15.90 6.25 -6.47
N PRO A 142 -15.93 6.68 -5.19
CA PRO A 142 -15.25 6.00 -4.09
C PRO A 142 -15.86 4.64 -3.73
N GLN A 143 -16.97 4.23 -4.36
CA GLN A 143 -17.49 2.87 -4.26
C GLN A 143 -16.65 1.88 -5.06
N PHE A 144 -15.85 2.33 -6.03
CA PHE A 144 -14.93 1.49 -6.77
C PHE A 144 -13.51 1.61 -6.22
N GLU A 145 -12.83 0.47 -6.10
CA GLU A 145 -11.51 0.40 -5.49
C GLU A 145 -10.58 -0.57 -6.22
N SER A 146 -9.28 -0.36 -6.05
CA SER A 146 -8.21 -1.28 -6.44
C SER A 146 -7.50 -1.83 -5.22
N LEU A 147 -7.15 -3.12 -5.27
CA LEU A 147 -6.33 -3.78 -4.24
C LEU A 147 -4.86 -3.57 -4.52
N PHE A 148 -4.07 -3.37 -3.46
CA PHE A 148 -2.62 -3.23 -3.55
C PHE A 148 -1.91 -4.04 -2.46
N HIS A 149 -0.74 -4.59 -2.80
CA HIS A 149 0.24 -5.13 -1.87
C HIS A 149 1.55 -4.35 -2.01
N GLY A 150 1.85 -3.49 -1.03
CA GLY A 150 2.96 -2.53 -1.16
C GLY A 150 2.83 -1.67 -2.43
N PRO A 151 3.81 -1.67 -3.36
CA PRO A 151 3.74 -0.94 -4.62
C PRO A 151 2.90 -1.64 -5.70
N LEU A 152 2.46 -2.88 -5.47
CA LEU A 152 1.85 -3.73 -6.49
C LEU A 152 0.35 -3.56 -6.51
N VAL A 153 -0.23 -3.20 -7.65
CA VAL A 153 -1.67 -3.35 -7.87
C VAL A 153 -2.00 -4.81 -8.16
N LEU A 154 -3.06 -5.29 -7.51
CA LEU A 154 -3.50 -6.68 -7.50
C LEU A 154 -4.88 -6.83 -8.15
N PRO A 155 -4.96 -6.85 -9.49
CA PRO A 155 -6.21 -7.13 -10.18
C PRO A 155 -6.73 -8.54 -9.87
N ALA A 156 -8.05 -8.68 -9.79
CA ALA A 156 -8.73 -9.96 -9.69
C ALA A 156 -8.88 -10.60 -11.08
N LEU A 157 -8.43 -11.85 -11.24
CA LEU A 157 -8.59 -12.61 -12.48
C LEU A 157 -10.06 -12.98 -12.67
N ASN A 158 -10.69 -12.40 -13.68
CA ASN A 158 -12.06 -12.71 -14.07
C ASN A 158 -12.34 -12.11 -15.45
N ARG A 159 -13.09 -12.83 -16.29
CA ARG A 159 -13.47 -12.42 -17.65
C ARG A 159 -14.84 -11.73 -17.75
N SER A 160 -15.61 -11.70 -16.65
CA SER A 160 -16.93 -11.10 -16.62
C SER A 160 -16.86 -9.59 -16.90
N ARG A 161 -17.81 -9.08 -17.67
CA ARG A 161 -17.95 -7.63 -17.88
C ARG A 161 -18.74 -6.94 -16.79
N GLU A 162 -19.38 -7.70 -15.92
CA GLU A 162 -20.07 -7.20 -14.74
C GLU A 162 -19.09 -6.92 -13.61
N TRP A 163 -19.32 -5.84 -12.86
CA TRP A 163 -18.52 -5.51 -11.70
C TRP A 163 -18.47 -6.67 -10.71
N ARG A 164 -17.28 -6.89 -10.12
CA ARG A 164 -17.13 -7.79 -8.97
C ARG A 164 -17.38 -6.98 -7.72
N GLN A 165 -18.11 -7.56 -6.77
CA GLN A 165 -18.45 -6.91 -5.52
C GLN A 165 -17.68 -7.59 -4.40
N PHE A 166 -16.92 -6.81 -3.62
CA PHE A 166 -16.17 -7.31 -2.47
C PHE A 166 -16.61 -6.57 -1.19
N SER A 167 -16.59 -7.31 -0.07
CA SER A 167 -16.77 -6.80 1.29
C SER A 167 -15.55 -7.19 2.10
N PHE A 168 -14.91 -6.20 2.74
CA PHE A 168 -13.68 -6.41 3.49
C PHE A 168 -13.79 -5.97 4.95
N TYR A 169 -14.70 -5.05 5.29
CA TYR A 169 -14.74 -4.44 6.63
C TYR A 169 -15.09 -5.41 7.75
N SER A 170 -15.84 -6.49 7.44
CA SER A 170 -16.10 -7.57 8.41
C SER A 170 -14.86 -8.38 8.78
N ARG A 171 -13.78 -8.32 7.98
CA ARG A 171 -12.54 -9.07 8.21
C ARG A 171 -11.38 -8.22 8.68
N LEU A 172 -11.49 -6.89 8.59
CA LEU A 172 -10.44 -5.97 9.02
C LEU A 172 -10.13 -6.14 10.51
N LYS A 173 -8.84 -5.97 10.84
CA LYS A 173 -8.33 -5.87 12.20
C LYS A 173 -8.01 -4.42 12.52
N LEU A 174 -7.62 -4.15 13.77
CA LEU A 174 -7.30 -2.79 14.22
C LEU A 174 -6.18 -2.12 13.40
N ASP A 175 -5.29 -2.88 12.76
CA ASP A 175 -4.26 -2.34 11.87
C ASP A 175 -4.80 -1.78 10.53
N GLY A 176 -6.04 -2.11 10.16
CA GLY A 176 -6.65 -1.73 8.89
C GLY A 176 -6.03 -2.41 7.67
N ASP A 177 -5.16 -3.40 7.87
CA ASP A 177 -4.54 -4.16 6.78
C ASP A 177 -5.51 -5.26 6.30
N LEU A 178 -5.55 -5.48 4.98
CA LEU A 178 -6.43 -6.48 4.38
C LEU A 178 -5.88 -7.90 4.45
N ALA A 179 -4.72 -8.14 5.07
CA ALA A 179 -4.13 -9.46 5.25
C ALA A 179 -5.12 -10.47 5.88
N ALA A 180 -5.95 -10.04 6.85
CA ALA A 180 -6.97 -10.91 7.45
C ALA A 180 -8.16 -11.20 6.52
N ALA A 181 -8.28 -10.49 5.40
CA ALA A 181 -9.38 -10.58 4.47
C ALA A 181 -9.06 -11.34 3.17
N VAL A 182 -7.79 -11.73 3.00
CA VAL A 182 -7.30 -12.50 1.87
C VAL A 182 -6.53 -13.73 2.34
N GLU A 183 -6.35 -14.69 1.45
CA GLU A 183 -5.51 -15.87 1.66
C GLU A 183 -4.27 -15.75 0.78
N ALA A 184 -3.07 -15.96 1.32
CA ALA A 184 -1.85 -16.00 0.51
C ALA A 184 -1.79 -17.31 -0.29
N LEU A 185 -1.35 -17.22 -1.54
CA LEU A 185 -1.14 -18.39 -2.41
C LEU A 185 0.35 -18.73 -2.50
N ASP A 186 0.68 -19.86 -3.13
CA ASP A 186 2.05 -20.38 -3.21
C ASP A 186 3.00 -19.42 -3.95
N GLU A 187 2.51 -18.70 -4.97
CA GLU A 187 3.30 -17.73 -5.70
C GLU A 187 3.48 -16.40 -4.92
N PRO A 188 4.69 -15.81 -4.91
CA PRO A 188 4.93 -14.54 -4.25
C PRO A 188 4.00 -13.43 -4.74
N ASN A 189 3.37 -12.73 -3.79
CA ASN A 189 2.39 -11.67 -4.04
C ASN A 189 1.08 -12.13 -4.69
N PHE A 190 0.77 -13.42 -4.69
CA PHE A 190 -0.54 -13.94 -5.09
C PHE A 190 -1.42 -14.14 -3.87
N PHE A 191 -2.69 -13.81 -4.04
CA PHE A 191 -3.68 -13.94 -2.99
C PHE A 191 -5.00 -14.47 -3.55
N ALA A 192 -5.86 -15.01 -2.69
CA ALA A 192 -7.23 -15.34 -3.01
C ALA A 192 -8.19 -14.56 -2.10
N THR A 193 -9.28 -14.08 -2.69
CA THR A 193 -10.40 -13.53 -1.93
C THR A 193 -11.68 -13.62 -2.75
N HIS A 194 -12.83 -13.82 -2.09
CA HIS A 194 -14.13 -13.86 -2.76
C HIS A 194 -14.17 -14.79 -3.99
N GLU A 195 -13.49 -15.94 -3.94
CA GLU A 195 -13.38 -16.89 -5.07
C GLU A 195 -12.59 -16.36 -6.30
N HIS A 196 -11.78 -15.32 -6.11
CA HIS A 196 -10.92 -14.75 -7.14
C HIS A 196 -9.46 -14.84 -6.76
N THR A 197 -8.61 -15.15 -7.73
CA THR A 197 -7.16 -14.98 -7.62
C THR A 197 -6.81 -13.52 -7.88
N LEU A 198 -6.06 -12.94 -6.95
CA LEU A 198 -5.41 -11.64 -7.05
C LEU A 198 -3.92 -11.88 -7.33
N ARG A 199 -3.35 -11.14 -8.28
CA ARG A 199 -1.91 -11.22 -8.56
C ARG A 199 -1.35 -9.92 -9.10
N PRO A 200 -0.03 -9.70 -9.09
CA PRO A 200 0.56 -8.47 -9.60
C PRO A 200 0.24 -8.24 -11.08
N LEU A 201 -0.24 -7.03 -11.40
CA LEU A 201 -0.65 -6.66 -12.75
C LEU A 201 0.48 -6.78 -13.80
N TYR A 202 1.75 -6.59 -13.40
CA TYR A 202 2.89 -6.67 -14.31
C TYR A 202 3.13 -8.07 -14.89
N LEU A 203 2.54 -9.12 -14.29
CA LEU A 203 2.64 -10.51 -14.79
C LEU A 203 1.58 -10.82 -15.85
N GLY A 204 0.43 -10.14 -15.82
CA GLY A 204 -0.75 -10.51 -16.59
C GLY A 204 -0.85 -9.77 -17.90
N ILE A 205 -0.15 -10.24 -18.94
CA ILE A 205 -0.27 -9.65 -20.28
C ILE A 205 -1.57 -10.07 -20.99
N ASN A 206 -2.04 -11.32 -20.82
CA ASN A 206 -3.12 -11.88 -21.64
C ASN A 206 -4.40 -12.27 -20.88
N ASP A 207 -4.40 -12.22 -19.55
CA ASP A 207 -5.54 -12.69 -18.77
C ASP A 207 -6.55 -11.56 -18.53
N ALA A 208 -7.84 -11.91 -18.65
CA ALA A 208 -8.91 -10.97 -18.37
C ALA A 208 -8.98 -10.70 -16.87
N HIS A 209 -9.09 -9.44 -16.50
CA HIS A 209 -8.98 -9.05 -15.10
C HIS A 209 -9.77 -7.79 -14.74
N HIS A 210 -9.95 -7.61 -13.44
CA HIS A 210 -10.58 -6.46 -12.81
C HIS A 210 -9.54 -5.72 -11.99
N VAL A 211 -9.07 -4.57 -12.48
CA VAL A 211 -8.25 -3.63 -11.68
C VAL A 211 -9.11 -2.96 -10.63
N TYR A 212 -10.36 -2.66 -10.97
CA TYR A 212 -11.36 -2.09 -10.07
C TYR A 212 -12.46 -3.10 -9.76
N TYR A 213 -12.89 -3.12 -8.50
CA TYR A 213 -14.09 -3.81 -8.02
C TYR A 213 -14.98 -2.81 -7.29
N GLN A 214 -16.24 -3.17 -7.06
CA GLN A 214 -17.19 -2.37 -6.29
C GLN A 214 -17.16 -2.82 -4.82
N ARG A 215 -16.83 -1.92 -3.89
CA ARG A 215 -16.95 -2.16 -2.45
C ARG A 215 -18.43 -2.17 -2.06
N VAL A 216 -18.86 -3.24 -1.38
CA VAL A 216 -20.25 -3.41 -0.93
C VAL A 216 -20.28 -3.79 0.53
N GLU A 217 -20.71 -2.85 1.37
CA GLU A 217 -20.79 -3.01 2.82
C GLU A 217 -22.23 -2.69 3.28
N PRO A 218 -23.16 -3.66 3.21
CA PRO A 218 -24.60 -3.38 3.37
C PRO A 218 -25.01 -3.15 4.83
N LYS A 219 -24.19 -3.61 5.78
CA LYS A 219 -24.46 -3.59 7.21
C LYS A 219 -23.27 -3.04 7.98
N VAL A 220 -23.52 -2.40 9.11
CA VAL A 220 -22.47 -2.01 10.05
C VAL A 220 -22.06 -3.25 10.85
N VAL A 221 -20.90 -3.80 10.50
CA VAL A 221 -20.32 -5.02 11.10
C VAL A 221 -18.89 -4.72 11.53
N PHE A 222 -18.50 -5.27 12.68
CA PHE A 222 -17.13 -5.22 13.17
C PHE A 222 -16.67 -6.64 13.51
N GLY A 223 -15.73 -7.18 12.73
CA GLY A 223 -15.42 -8.61 12.82
C GLY A 223 -16.63 -9.46 12.44
N SER A 224 -16.97 -10.43 13.28
CA SER A 224 -18.19 -11.23 13.15
C SER A 224 -19.44 -10.58 13.78
N ILE A 225 -19.31 -9.42 14.45
CA ILE A 225 -20.39 -8.80 15.21
C ILE A 225 -21.24 -7.88 14.33
N ASP A 226 -22.46 -8.32 14.00
CA ASP A 226 -23.48 -7.51 13.31
C ASP A 226 -24.20 -6.60 14.31
N SER A 227 -24.20 -5.29 14.04
CA SER A 227 -24.94 -4.31 14.86
C SER A 227 -26.45 -4.29 14.60
N GLY A 228 -26.91 -4.90 13.50
CA GLY A 228 -28.28 -4.81 13.01
C GLY A 228 -28.62 -3.49 12.32
N VAL A 229 -27.63 -2.59 12.15
CA VAL A 229 -27.80 -1.29 11.49
C VAL A 229 -27.35 -1.37 10.03
N ALA A 230 -28.16 -0.83 9.12
CA ALA A 230 -27.81 -0.73 7.71
C ALA A 230 -26.68 0.29 7.48
N ASN A 231 -25.73 -0.03 6.62
CA ASN A 231 -24.62 0.87 6.25
C ASN A 231 -24.88 1.54 4.88
N THR A 232 -26.12 1.97 4.64
CA THR A 232 -26.56 2.55 3.36
C THR A 232 -26.52 4.08 3.32
N ALA A 233 -26.57 4.75 4.48
CA ALA A 233 -26.43 6.20 4.55
C ALA A 233 -25.05 6.65 4.05
N ARG A 234 -25.00 7.82 3.42
CA ARG A 234 -23.78 8.46 2.93
C ARG A 234 -23.68 9.90 3.44
N ASP A 235 -22.46 10.37 3.63
CA ASP A 235 -22.20 11.78 3.84
C ASP A 235 -22.02 12.56 2.53
N ASP A 236 -21.62 13.82 2.64
CA ASP A 236 -21.51 14.73 1.50
C ASP A 236 -20.33 14.38 0.59
N ASP A 237 -19.33 13.64 1.11
CA ASP A 237 -18.20 13.09 0.35
C ASP A 237 -18.52 11.71 -0.27
N GLY A 238 -19.72 11.19 -0.05
CA GLY A 238 -20.12 9.85 -0.51
C GLY A 238 -19.60 8.70 0.35
N ASP A 239 -19.14 8.97 1.58
CA ASP A 239 -18.64 7.97 2.52
C ASP A 239 -19.77 7.38 3.37
N SER A 240 -19.72 6.06 3.58
CA SER A 240 -20.56 5.38 4.57
C SER A 240 -20.04 5.57 6.01
N PHE A 241 -20.82 5.11 6.98
CA PHE A 241 -20.41 5.11 8.38
C PHE A 241 -19.09 4.32 8.57
N LEU A 242 -19.02 3.11 8.02
CA LEU A 242 -17.82 2.28 8.13
C LEU A 242 -16.62 2.91 7.40
N ASP A 243 -16.84 3.61 6.29
CA ASP A 243 -15.78 4.32 5.59
C ASP A 243 -15.10 5.36 6.49
N LYS A 244 -15.87 6.17 7.21
CA LYS A 244 -15.32 7.16 8.15
C LYS A 244 -14.68 6.56 9.39
N VAL A 245 -15.18 5.42 9.86
CA VAL A 245 -14.55 4.69 10.97
C VAL A 245 -13.18 4.19 10.52
N TRP A 246 -13.11 3.40 9.44
CA TRP A 246 -11.89 2.74 8.98
C TRP A 246 -10.86 3.69 8.35
N ALA A 247 -11.26 4.89 7.92
CA ALA A 247 -10.33 5.94 7.49
C ALA A 247 -9.32 6.36 8.59
N ALA A 248 -9.61 6.09 9.86
CA ALA A 248 -8.73 6.38 10.98
C ALA A 248 -7.75 5.23 11.34
N ALA A 249 -7.86 4.07 10.68
CA ALA A 249 -6.94 2.96 10.90
C ALA A 249 -5.51 3.31 10.41
N PRO A 250 -4.45 2.79 11.05
CA PRO A 250 -4.46 1.82 12.15
C PRO A 250 -4.85 2.41 13.52
N PHE A 251 -5.51 1.60 14.35
CA PHE A 251 -5.84 1.91 15.74
C PHE A 251 -4.81 1.30 16.70
N PRO A 252 -4.21 2.08 17.61
CA PRO A 252 -3.24 1.56 18.59
C PRO A 252 -3.80 0.51 19.53
N ASP A 253 -5.09 0.63 19.87
CA ASP A 253 -5.79 -0.26 20.79
C ASP A 253 -7.30 -0.22 20.53
N HIS A 254 -8.03 -1.18 21.11
CA HIS A 254 -9.48 -1.28 20.96
C HIS A 254 -10.24 -0.08 21.54
N GLY A 255 -9.69 0.58 22.58
CA GLY A 255 -10.30 1.78 23.16
C GLY A 255 -10.27 2.97 22.21
N ARG A 256 -9.20 3.14 21.42
CA ARG A 256 -9.11 4.15 20.36
C ARG A 256 -10.10 3.88 19.24
N PHE A 257 -10.28 2.62 18.87
CA PHE A 257 -11.30 2.21 17.91
C PHE A 257 -12.72 2.55 18.40
N ILE A 258 -13.08 2.19 19.64
CA ILE A 258 -14.40 2.52 20.21
C ILE A 258 -14.65 4.03 20.20
N ARG A 259 -13.68 4.85 20.61
CA ARG A 259 -13.82 6.31 20.57
C ARG A 259 -14.12 6.83 19.17
N ARG A 260 -13.44 6.30 18.15
CA ARG A 260 -13.72 6.66 16.76
C ARG A 260 -15.15 6.29 16.34
N VAL A 261 -15.63 5.11 16.73
CA VAL A 261 -17.02 4.68 16.51
C VAL A 261 -18.00 5.62 17.21
N GLU A 262 -17.72 6.05 18.44
CA GLU A 262 -18.57 6.98 19.20
C GLU A 262 -18.64 8.38 18.58
N GLU A 263 -17.51 8.88 18.07
CA GLU A 263 -17.38 10.17 17.37
C GLU A 263 -18.19 10.15 16.06
N VAL A 264 -17.88 9.22 15.15
CA VAL A 264 -18.56 9.11 13.85
C VAL A 264 -20.05 8.84 14.05
N SER A 265 -20.43 8.02 15.03
CA SER A 265 -21.85 7.72 15.24
C SER A 265 -22.61 8.92 15.82
N ALA A 266 -21.96 9.78 16.60
CA ALA A 266 -22.55 11.03 17.06
C ALA A 266 -22.77 12.01 15.89
N GLU A 267 -21.78 12.15 15.00
CA GLU A 267 -21.89 12.93 13.76
C GLU A 267 -23.04 12.42 12.88
N TRP A 268 -23.14 11.08 12.71
CA TRP A 268 -24.21 10.45 11.93
C TRP A 268 -25.60 10.71 12.52
N VAL A 269 -25.74 10.73 13.86
CA VAL A 269 -27.01 11.10 14.51
C VAL A 269 -27.32 12.58 14.33
N ALA A 270 -26.32 13.46 14.51
CA ALA A 270 -26.51 14.90 14.36
C ALA A 270 -26.96 15.29 12.94
N ALA A 271 -26.48 14.57 11.93
CA ALA A 271 -26.90 14.73 10.54
C ALA A 271 -28.20 14.00 10.17
N GLY A 272 -28.88 13.34 11.12
CA GLY A 272 -30.11 12.58 10.86
C GLY A 272 -29.92 11.30 10.05
N ARG A 273 -28.67 10.83 9.89
CA ARG A 273 -28.32 9.61 9.15
C ARG A 273 -28.53 8.35 9.98
N PHE A 274 -28.38 8.45 11.30
CA PHE A 274 -28.67 7.41 12.29
C PHE A 274 -29.70 7.87 13.31
N THR A 275 -30.49 6.93 13.83
CA THR A 275 -31.28 7.16 15.05
C THR A 275 -30.41 7.01 16.30
N ARG A 276 -30.91 7.46 17.46
CA ARG A 276 -30.26 7.19 18.75
C ARG A 276 -30.12 5.69 19.03
N ARG A 277 -31.07 4.88 18.56
CA ARG A 277 -31.03 3.42 18.68
C ARG A 277 -29.93 2.81 17.81
N ASP A 278 -29.78 3.28 16.57
CA ASP A 278 -28.71 2.83 15.69
C ASP A 278 -27.34 3.14 16.31
N ARG A 279 -27.15 4.37 16.81
CA ARG A 279 -25.93 4.75 17.53
C ARG A 279 -25.61 3.82 18.70
N GLN A 280 -26.62 3.50 19.53
CA GLN A 280 -26.41 2.57 20.64
C GLN A 280 -26.01 1.17 20.15
N ASN A 281 -26.65 0.67 19.11
CA ASN A 281 -26.38 -0.65 18.55
C ASN A 281 -24.95 -0.75 17.98
N VAL A 282 -24.49 0.25 17.22
CA VAL A 282 -23.13 0.23 16.65
C VAL A 282 -22.05 0.32 17.73
N ILE A 283 -22.26 1.11 18.79
CA ILE A 283 -21.31 1.20 19.92
C ILE A 283 -21.25 -0.13 20.69
N VAL A 284 -22.40 -0.77 20.91
CA VAL A 284 -22.46 -2.10 21.57
C VAL A 284 -21.78 -3.16 20.72
N ALA A 285 -21.99 -3.16 19.40
CA ALA A 285 -21.34 -4.07 18.48
C ALA A 285 -19.81 -3.88 18.49
N ALA A 286 -19.34 -2.63 18.38
CA ALA A 286 -17.91 -2.31 18.46
C ALA A 286 -17.31 -2.78 19.78
N SER A 287 -17.98 -2.54 20.91
CA SER A 287 -17.50 -2.97 22.24
C SER A 287 -17.35 -4.49 22.36
N ARG A 288 -18.21 -5.26 21.68
CA ARG A 288 -18.17 -6.74 21.69
C ARG A 288 -17.13 -7.33 20.73
N ALA A 289 -16.64 -6.55 19.76
CA ALA A 289 -15.73 -7.01 18.72
C ALA A 289 -14.25 -7.02 19.14
N GLN A 290 -13.93 -6.84 20.42
CA GLN A 290 -12.55 -6.69 20.90
C GLN A 290 -11.63 -7.84 20.49
N GLU A 291 -12.07 -9.08 20.68
CA GLU A 291 -11.28 -10.25 20.30
C GLU A 291 -11.21 -10.41 18.78
N ASP A 292 -12.33 -10.18 18.08
CA ASP A 292 -12.41 -10.28 16.63
C ASP A 292 -11.49 -9.29 15.92
N LEU A 293 -11.30 -8.09 16.45
CA LEU A 293 -10.52 -7.03 15.81
C LEU A 293 -9.03 -7.08 16.17
N ARG A 294 -8.62 -7.95 17.10
CA ARG A 294 -7.23 -8.09 17.51
C ARG A 294 -6.37 -8.53 16.32
N VAL A 295 -5.20 -7.90 16.18
CA VAL A 295 -4.16 -8.34 15.24
C VAL A 295 -3.52 -9.60 15.82
N GLY A 296 -3.51 -10.67 15.03
CA GLY A 296 -2.94 -11.98 15.42
C GLY A 296 -1.43 -11.95 15.56
#